data_AF-A0A7W1D8I9-F1
#
_entry.id   AF-A0A7W1D8I9-F1
#
_cell.length_a   1.000
_cell.length_b   1.000
_cell.length_c   1.000
_cell.angle_alpha   90.00
_cell.angle_beta   90.00
_cell.angle_gamma   90.00
#
_symmetry.space_group_name_H-M   'P 1'
#
loop_
_entity.id
_entity.type
_entity.pdbx_description
1 polymer ?
#
loop_
_entity_poly.entity_id
_entity_poly.type
_entity_poly.pdbx_seq_one_letter_code
_entity_poly.pdbx_strand_id
1 'polypeptide(L)'
;MNDQQLQELLYQALETEIGGQQVYESAIRCAQNADLKEEWVKYLAETRTHEEILRQTFERIGLDAEKETPGRSVLRHKAQGLVQAMAMALKDGGPAAAQLVAAECVVEAETKDHQNWELIGSVAEHLDGDTATALAEAHAKVEDEEDEHLYHTMGWARELWIESLGMPAVLPPPEEEKNVKSAIGAARASQSREEML
;
A
#
# COMPACT_ATOMS: atom_id res chain seq x y z
N MET A 1 15.86 22.97 -0.18
CA MET A 1 15.58 21.53 -0.17
C MET A 1 16.88 20.78 -0.45
N ASN A 2 17.01 19.51 -0.02
CA ASN A 2 18.09 18.65 -0.50
C ASN A 2 17.60 17.89 -1.74
N ASP A 3 17.92 18.39 -2.93
CA ASP A 3 17.38 17.86 -4.19
C ASP A 3 17.76 16.40 -4.44
N GLN A 4 18.93 15.96 -3.99
CA GLN A 4 19.35 14.58 -4.11
C GLN A 4 18.46 13.64 -3.28
N GLN A 5 18.07 14.06 -2.08
CA GLN A 5 17.18 13.27 -1.23
C GLN A 5 15.73 13.32 -1.70
N LEU A 6 15.28 14.44 -2.26
CA LEU A 6 13.99 14.52 -2.93
C LEU A 6 13.89 13.54 -4.09
N GLN A 7 14.88 13.56 -5.00
CA GLN A 7 14.90 12.60 -6.11
C GLN A 7 14.92 11.16 -5.60
N GLU A 8 15.71 10.86 -4.57
CA GLU A 8 15.77 9.53 -3.98
C GLU A 8 14.40 9.09 -3.41
N LEU A 9 13.67 9.97 -2.72
CA LEU A 9 12.30 9.70 -2.27
C LEU A 9 11.39 9.35 -3.45
N LEU A 10 11.40 10.15 -4.52
CA LEU A 10 10.55 9.93 -5.69
C LEU A 10 10.89 8.61 -6.40
N TYR A 11 12.17 8.29 -6.55
CA TYR A 11 12.61 7.00 -7.11
C TYR A 11 12.17 5.82 -6.24
N GLN A 12 12.21 5.96 -4.92
CA GLN A 12 11.71 4.93 -4.02
C GLN A 12 10.19 4.79 -4.09
N ALA A 13 9.43 5.89 -4.19
CA ALA A 13 7.99 5.85 -4.41
C ALA A 13 7.63 5.06 -5.67
N LEU A 14 8.26 5.40 -6.81
CA LEU A 14 8.01 4.69 -8.07
C LEU A 14 8.35 3.18 -7.97
N GLU A 15 9.44 2.82 -7.31
CA GLU A 15 9.77 1.40 -7.13
C GLU A 15 8.83 0.71 -6.13
N THR A 16 8.30 1.41 -5.12
CA THR A 16 7.29 0.87 -4.22
C THR A 16 6.03 0.51 -4.99
N GLU A 17 5.50 1.40 -5.85
CA GLU A 17 4.32 1.10 -6.69
C GLU A 17 4.52 -0.14 -7.58
N ILE A 18 5.68 -0.22 -8.26
CA ILE A 18 6.05 -1.37 -9.12
C ILE A 18 6.16 -2.66 -8.29
N GLY A 19 6.68 -2.56 -7.07
CA GLY A 19 6.74 -3.66 -6.12
C GLY A 19 5.35 -4.05 -5.58
N GLY A 20 4.52 -3.06 -5.27
CA GLY A 20 3.16 -3.18 -4.74
C GLY A 20 2.27 -3.97 -5.69
N GLN A 21 2.37 -3.72 -7.00
CA GLN A 21 1.66 -4.52 -8.00
C GLN A 21 2.00 -6.02 -7.90
N GLN A 22 3.27 -6.37 -7.73
CA GLN A 22 3.69 -7.77 -7.60
C GLN A 22 3.20 -8.38 -6.26
N VAL A 23 3.19 -7.57 -5.19
CA VAL A 23 2.64 -7.95 -3.89
C VAL A 23 1.16 -8.25 -4.02
N TYR A 24 0.35 -7.35 -4.59
CA TYR A 24 -1.08 -7.55 -4.80
C TYR A 24 -1.39 -8.75 -5.71
N GLU A 25 -0.69 -8.90 -6.84
CA GLU A 25 -0.85 -10.07 -7.70
C GLU A 25 -0.59 -11.38 -6.96
N SER A 26 0.40 -11.39 -6.05
CA SER A 26 0.68 -12.55 -5.21
C SER A 26 -0.37 -12.74 -4.11
N ALA A 27 -0.84 -11.66 -3.49
CA ALA A 27 -1.86 -11.68 -2.44
C ALA A 27 -3.20 -12.20 -2.98
N ILE A 28 -3.63 -11.74 -4.16
CA ILE A 28 -4.84 -12.20 -4.86
C ILE A 28 -4.82 -13.72 -5.13
N ARG A 29 -3.65 -14.32 -5.35
CA ARG A 29 -3.49 -15.78 -5.48
C ARG A 29 -3.62 -16.50 -4.13
N CYS A 30 -3.28 -15.84 -3.04
CA CYS A 30 -3.37 -16.37 -1.68
C CYS A 30 -4.78 -16.23 -1.08
N ALA A 31 -5.56 -15.24 -1.54
CA ALA A 31 -6.88 -14.93 -1.01
C ALA A 31 -7.85 -16.13 -1.06
N GLN A 32 -8.57 -16.33 0.04
CA GLN A 32 -9.65 -17.31 0.23
C GLN A 32 -11.01 -16.61 0.45
N ASN A 33 -11.01 -15.50 1.19
CA ASN A 33 -12.17 -14.63 1.38
C ASN A 33 -12.43 -13.86 0.07
N ALA A 34 -13.69 -13.86 -0.38
CA ALA A 34 -14.08 -13.27 -1.66
C ALA A 34 -14.07 -11.74 -1.64
N ASP A 35 -14.51 -11.13 -0.54
CA ASP A 35 -14.57 -9.67 -0.37
C ASP A 35 -13.15 -9.09 -0.32
N LEU A 36 -12.25 -9.71 0.47
CA LEU A 36 -10.83 -9.34 0.49
C LEU A 36 -10.18 -9.44 -0.90
N LYS A 37 -10.53 -10.49 -1.65
CA LYS A 37 -9.99 -10.67 -2.99
C LYS A 37 -10.49 -9.57 -3.94
N GLU A 38 -11.74 -9.17 -3.82
CA GLU A 38 -12.30 -8.06 -4.59
C GLU A 38 -11.61 -6.75 -4.26
N GLU A 39 -11.39 -6.46 -2.97
CA GLU A 39 -10.69 -5.24 -2.54
C GLU A 39 -9.23 -5.22 -3.04
N TRP A 40 -8.48 -6.32 -2.93
CA TRP A 40 -7.12 -6.38 -3.49
C TRP A 40 -7.07 -6.26 -5.02
N VAL A 41 -8.12 -6.69 -5.74
CA VAL A 41 -8.21 -6.46 -7.19
C VAL A 41 -8.43 -4.98 -7.51
N LYS A 42 -9.26 -4.29 -6.71
CA LYS A 42 -9.42 -2.83 -6.80
C LYS A 42 -8.09 -2.13 -6.54
N TYR A 43 -7.44 -2.43 -5.42
CA TYR A 43 -6.17 -1.78 -5.05
C TYR A 43 -5.06 -2.03 -6.06
N LEU A 44 -4.95 -3.23 -6.63
CA LEU A 44 -4.02 -3.49 -7.74
C LEU A 44 -4.25 -2.57 -8.96
N ALA A 45 -5.51 -2.22 -9.26
CA ALA A 45 -5.81 -1.30 -10.35
C ALA A 45 -5.46 0.16 -10.01
N GLU A 46 -5.63 0.54 -8.75
CA GLU A 46 -5.26 1.86 -8.21
C GLU A 46 -3.72 2.02 -8.19
N THR A 47 -2.97 1.06 -7.62
CA THR A 47 -1.48 1.04 -7.62
C THR A 47 -0.89 1.14 -9.03
N ARG A 48 -1.53 0.54 -10.05
CA ARG A 48 -1.13 0.71 -11.46
C ARG A 48 -1.31 2.15 -11.94
N THR A 49 -2.41 2.78 -11.54
CA THR A 49 -2.69 4.19 -11.84
C THR A 49 -1.71 5.11 -11.11
N HIS A 50 -1.33 4.78 -9.87
CA HIS A 50 -0.35 5.54 -9.08
C HIS A 50 1.05 5.48 -9.71
N GLU A 51 1.48 4.31 -10.21
CA GLU A 51 2.71 4.18 -11.01
C GLU A 51 2.68 5.13 -12.23
N GLU A 52 1.58 5.15 -12.98
CA GLU A 52 1.41 6.04 -14.14
C GLU A 52 1.50 7.52 -13.74
N ILE A 53 0.87 7.90 -12.62
CA ILE A 53 0.92 9.26 -12.08
C ILE A 53 2.35 9.66 -11.71
N LEU A 54 3.12 8.79 -11.07
CA LEU A 54 4.52 9.06 -10.74
C LEU A 54 5.38 9.20 -12.01
N ARG A 55 5.17 8.35 -13.02
CA ARG A 55 5.89 8.46 -14.30
C ARG A 55 5.59 9.77 -15.02
N GLN A 56 4.33 10.20 -15.05
CA GLN A 56 3.94 11.50 -15.62
C GLN A 56 4.56 12.66 -14.82
N THR A 57 4.59 12.54 -13.49
CA THR A 57 5.25 13.50 -12.61
C THR A 57 6.73 13.62 -12.94
N PHE A 58 7.42 12.49 -13.11
CA PHE A 58 8.84 12.46 -13.47
C PHE A 58 9.12 13.14 -14.81
N GLU A 59 8.31 12.86 -15.84
CA GLU A 59 8.43 13.52 -17.14
C GLU A 59 8.33 15.05 -17.00
N ARG A 60 7.33 15.53 -16.25
CA ARG A 60 7.09 16.97 -16.05
C ARG A 60 8.24 17.67 -15.33
N ILE A 61 8.89 17.01 -14.37
CA ILE A 61 9.98 17.60 -13.58
C ILE A 61 11.38 17.21 -14.12
N GLY A 62 11.45 16.53 -15.26
CA GLY A 62 12.70 16.19 -15.93
C GLY A 62 13.52 15.07 -15.27
N LEU A 63 12.86 14.14 -14.57
CA LEU A 63 13.48 12.91 -14.06
C LEU A 63 13.32 11.75 -15.04
N ASP A 64 14.34 10.90 -15.09
CA ASP A 64 14.32 9.66 -15.88
C ASP A 64 13.76 8.52 -15.03
N ALA A 65 12.53 8.10 -15.30
CA ALA A 65 11.85 7.04 -14.56
C ALA A 65 12.57 5.68 -14.61
N GLU A 66 13.51 5.48 -15.53
CA GLU A 66 14.30 4.24 -15.65
C GLU A 66 15.65 4.32 -14.94
N LYS A 67 15.96 5.46 -14.31
CA LYS A 67 17.19 5.61 -13.54
C LYS A 67 17.19 4.67 -12.33
N GLU A 68 18.22 3.83 -12.27
CA GLU A 68 18.50 2.99 -11.10
C GLU A 68 19.17 3.81 -9.99
N THR A 69 18.72 3.61 -8.76
CA THR A 69 19.36 4.14 -7.55
C THR A 69 19.58 3.02 -6.53
N PRO A 70 20.51 3.19 -5.58
CA PRO A 70 20.67 2.23 -4.49
C PRO A 70 19.37 1.97 -3.72
N GLY A 71 18.54 3.00 -3.47
CA GLY A 71 17.27 2.79 -2.79
C GLY A 71 16.28 1.99 -3.62
N ARG A 72 16.14 2.23 -4.94
CA ARG A 72 15.32 1.37 -5.80
C ARG A 72 15.70 -0.09 -5.70
N SER A 73 17.00 -0.39 -5.75
CA SER A 73 17.49 -1.76 -5.57
C SER A 73 17.07 -2.36 -4.22
N VAL A 74 17.07 -1.56 -3.14
CA VAL A 74 16.62 -2.00 -1.81
C VAL A 74 15.10 -2.23 -1.78
N LEU A 75 14.30 -1.30 -2.31
CA LEU A 75 12.84 -1.39 -2.31
C LEU A 75 12.35 -2.58 -3.16
N ARG A 76 12.96 -2.78 -4.33
CA ARG A 76 12.75 -3.97 -5.17
C ARG A 76 13.01 -5.26 -4.42
N HIS A 77 14.12 -5.32 -3.68
CA HIS A 77 14.47 -6.51 -2.90
C HIS A 77 13.47 -6.77 -1.76
N LYS A 78 12.99 -5.72 -1.09
CA LYS A 78 11.94 -5.82 -0.07
C LYS A 78 10.65 -6.40 -0.67
N ALA A 79 10.16 -5.84 -1.78
CA ALA A 79 8.96 -6.33 -2.46
C ALA A 79 9.10 -7.81 -2.88
N GLN A 80 10.26 -8.19 -3.43
CA GLN A 80 10.55 -9.59 -3.76
C GLN A 80 10.53 -10.51 -2.53
N GLY A 81 11.00 -10.03 -1.38
CA GLY A 81 10.92 -10.74 -0.10
C GLY A 81 9.48 -11.02 0.33
N LEU A 82 8.60 -10.02 0.22
CA LEU A 82 7.17 -10.15 0.52
C LEU A 82 6.49 -11.17 -0.40
N VAL A 83 6.74 -11.09 -1.72
CA VAL A 83 6.26 -12.06 -2.71
C VAL A 83 6.74 -13.48 -2.38
N GLN A 84 8.01 -13.62 -1.99
CA GLN A 84 8.57 -14.91 -1.62
C GLN A 84 7.93 -15.46 -0.33
N ALA A 85 7.66 -14.62 0.66
CA ALA A 85 7.00 -15.04 1.91
C ALA A 85 5.60 -15.63 1.63
N MET A 86 4.80 -14.96 0.80
CA MET A 86 3.50 -15.47 0.34
C MET A 86 3.63 -16.79 -0.43
N ALA A 87 4.62 -16.90 -1.32
CA ALA A 87 4.86 -18.13 -2.07
C ALA A 87 5.26 -19.31 -1.17
N MET A 88 6.06 -19.06 -0.12
CA MET A 88 6.41 -20.05 0.90
C MET A 88 5.17 -20.49 1.68
N ALA A 89 4.32 -19.56 2.10
CA ALA A 89 3.08 -19.87 2.82
C ALA A 89 2.11 -20.70 1.98
N LEU A 90 1.94 -20.37 0.69
CA LEU A 90 1.15 -21.17 -0.26
C LEU A 90 1.66 -22.62 -0.37
N LYS A 91 2.98 -22.79 -0.44
CA LYS A 91 3.60 -24.09 -0.65
C LYS A 91 3.57 -24.96 0.61
N ASP A 92 3.94 -24.39 1.75
CA ASP A 92 4.28 -25.15 2.96
C ASP A 92 3.23 -25.00 4.07
N GLY A 93 2.47 -23.89 4.10
CA GLY A 93 1.46 -23.58 5.13
C GLY A 93 0.00 -23.86 4.73
N GLY A 94 -0.27 -24.01 3.43
CA GLY A 94 -1.61 -24.22 2.89
C GLY A 94 -2.45 -22.93 2.74
N PRO A 95 -3.66 -23.01 2.16
CA PRO A 95 -4.40 -21.83 1.73
C PRO A 95 -4.76 -20.83 2.84
N ALA A 96 -5.12 -21.32 4.04
CA ALA A 96 -5.47 -20.45 5.16
C ALA A 96 -4.24 -19.66 5.67
N ALA A 97 -3.09 -20.32 5.81
CA ALA A 97 -1.84 -19.66 6.21
C ALA A 97 -1.36 -18.68 5.13
N ALA A 98 -1.55 -19.03 3.85
CA ALA A 98 -1.20 -18.15 2.74
C ALA A 98 -1.98 -16.85 2.74
N GLN A 99 -3.30 -16.88 2.99
CA GLN A 99 -4.11 -15.67 3.10
C GLN A 99 -3.64 -14.77 4.26
N LEU A 100 -3.34 -15.36 5.42
CA LEU A 100 -2.84 -14.61 6.59
C LEU A 100 -1.51 -13.90 6.27
N VAL A 101 -0.53 -14.66 5.76
CA VAL A 101 0.77 -14.10 5.39
C VAL A 101 0.63 -13.05 4.28
N ALA A 102 -0.30 -13.24 3.34
CA ALA A 102 -0.57 -12.23 2.32
C ALA A 102 -1.10 -10.93 2.93
N ALA A 103 -2.03 -10.99 3.88
CA ALA A 103 -2.53 -9.79 4.55
C ALA A 103 -1.41 -9.05 5.31
N GLU A 104 -0.52 -9.77 6.01
CA GLU A 104 0.66 -9.17 6.65
C GLU A 104 1.60 -8.51 5.65
N CYS A 105 1.89 -9.20 4.54
CA CYS A 105 2.78 -8.68 3.50
C CYS A 105 2.21 -7.42 2.82
N VAL A 106 0.90 -7.36 2.61
CA VAL A 106 0.23 -6.16 2.08
C VAL A 106 0.36 -5.02 3.10
N VAL A 107 0.13 -5.24 4.40
CA VAL A 107 0.35 -4.19 5.42
C VAL A 107 1.77 -3.63 5.37
N GLU A 108 2.79 -4.48 5.23
CA GLU A 108 4.18 -4.03 5.13
C GLU A 108 4.46 -3.21 3.87
N ALA A 109 3.86 -3.58 2.73
CA ALA A 109 3.97 -2.84 1.49
C ALA A 109 3.28 -1.46 1.61
N GLU A 110 2.01 -1.44 2.02
CA GLU A 110 1.21 -0.22 2.16
C GLU A 110 1.80 0.74 3.19
N THR A 111 2.39 0.23 4.28
CA THR A 111 3.06 1.09 5.27
C THR A 111 4.20 1.90 4.64
N LYS A 112 4.93 1.29 3.70
CA LYS A 112 6.01 1.99 3.01
C LYS A 112 5.46 2.96 1.96
N ASP A 113 4.38 2.61 1.29
CA ASP A 113 3.83 3.42 0.20
C ASP A 113 3.11 4.66 0.70
N HIS A 114 2.22 4.48 1.68
CA HIS A 114 1.61 5.56 2.44
C HIS A 114 2.65 6.56 2.98
N GLN A 115 3.76 6.06 3.55
CA GLN A 115 4.85 6.93 4.00
C GLN A 115 5.50 7.74 2.85
N ASN A 116 5.62 7.16 1.66
CA ASN A 116 6.16 7.89 0.50
C ASN A 116 5.23 9.02 0.11
N TRP A 117 3.93 8.74 -0.01
CA TRP A 117 2.92 9.71 -0.44
C TRP A 117 2.74 10.85 0.56
N GLU A 118 2.66 10.56 1.86
CA GLU A 118 2.65 11.59 2.92
C GLU A 118 3.88 12.52 2.84
N LEU A 119 5.07 11.96 2.58
CA LEU A 119 6.29 12.75 2.42
C LEU A 119 6.28 13.57 1.12
N ILE A 120 5.72 13.05 0.02
CA ILE A 120 5.55 13.77 -1.24
C ILE A 120 4.62 14.97 -1.02
N GLY A 121 3.50 14.79 -0.33
CA GLY A 121 2.58 15.86 0.05
C GLY A 121 3.28 16.93 0.89
N SER A 122 3.96 16.50 1.96
CA SER A 122 4.73 17.40 2.83
C SER A 122 5.79 18.19 2.06
N VAL A 123 6.52 17.55 1.15
CA VAL A 123 7.50 18.22 0.29
C VAL A 123 6.84 19.25 -0.62
N ALA A 124 5.69 18.91 -1.21
CA ALA A 124 4.97 19.80 -2.12
C ALA A 124 4.55 21.12 -1.44
N GLU A 125 4.19 21.08 -0.16
CA GLU A 125 3.87 22.26 0.66
C GLU A 125 5.07 23.19 0.92
N HIS A 126 6.29 22.65 0.84
CA HIS A 126 7.54 23.36 1.20
C HIS A 126 8.42 23.68 -0.02
N LEU A 127 7.96 23.38 -1.23
CA LEU A 127 8.60 23.76 -2.48
C LEU A 127 7.85 24.90 -3.15
N ASP A 128 8.56 25.59 -4.04
CA ASP A 128 7.98 26.56 -4.97
C ASP A 128 8.20 26.11 -6.41
N GLY A 129 7.38 26.63 -7.33
CA GLY A 129 7.53 26.44 -8.77
C GLY A 129 6.97 25.11 -9.30
N ASP A 130 7.37 24.76 -10.53
CA ASP A 130 6.75 23.69 -11.31
C ASP A 130 6.84 22.32 -10.63
N THR A 131 7.93 22.05 -9.91
CA THR A 131 8.09 20.80 -9.13
C THR A 131 7.07 20.73 -7.99
N ALA A 132 6.86 21.81 -7.25
CA ALA A 132 5.87 21.85 -6.17
C ALA A 132 4.46 21.58 -6.71
N THR A 133 4.11 22.24 -7.82
CA THR A 133 2.81 22.05 -8.48
C THR A 133 2.63 20.63 -8.99
N ALA A 134 3.66 20.02 -9.61
CA ALA A 134 3.59 18.65 -10.09
C ALA A 134 3.36 17.64 -8.96
N LEU A 135 4.10 17.78 -7.85
CA LEU A 135 3.96 16.90 -6.69
C LEU A 135 2.61 17.09 -5.99
N ALA A 136 2.15 18.32 -5.82
CA ALA A 136 0.84 18.60 -5.20
C ALA A 136 -0.32 18.01 -6.01
N GLU A 137 -0.27 18.13 -7.34
CA GLU A 137 -1.30 17.56 -8.23
C GLU A 137 -1.27 16.03 -8.27
N ALA A 138 -0.09 15.41 -8.15
CA ALA A 138 0.05 13.96 -8.05
C ALA A 138 -0.51 13.46 -6.71
N HIS A 139 -0.05 14.05 -5.61
CA HIS A 139 -0.49 13.71 -4.25
C HIS A 139 -2.01 13.80 -4.10
N ALA A 140 -2.63 14.89 -4.59
CA ALA A 140 -4.08 15.08 -4.49
C ALA A 140 -4.92 14.03 -5.24
N LYS A 141 -4.31 13.24 -6.13
CA LYS A 141 -5.00 12.14 -6.83
C LYS A 141 -4.86 10.80 -6.13
N VAL A 142 -3.88 10.65 -5.24
CA VAL A 142 -3.43 9.35 -4.73
C VAL A 142 -3.64 9.21 -3.22
N GLU A 143 -3.39 10.27 -2.44
CA GLU A 143 -3.34 10.19 -0.97
C GLU A 143 -4.61 9.60 -0.33
N ASP A 144 -5.79 10.00 -0.80
CA ASP A 144 -7.06 9.50 -0.30
C ASP A 144 -7.27 8.00 -0.56
N GLU A 145 -6.62 7.43 -1.58
CA GLU A 145 -6.64 6.00 -1.89
C GLU A 145 -5.61 5.26 -1.03
N GLU A 146 -4.39 5.79 -0.90
CA GLU A 146 -3.33 5.23 -0.03
C GLU A 146 -3.72 5.16 1.45
N ASP A 147 -4.45 6.17 1.94
CA ASP A 147 -5.04 6.14 3.27
C ASP A 147 -6.03 4.96 3.41
N GLU A 148 -6.91 4.73 2.41
CA GLU A 148 -7.80 3.55 2.42
C GLU A 148 -6.99 2.26 2.44
N HIS A 149 -6.02 2.12 1.53
CA HIS A 149 -5.22 0.91 1.36
C HIS A 149 -4.57 0.47 2.66
N LEU A 150 -3.92 1.41 3.36
CA LEU A 150 -3.25 1.14 4.62
C LEU A 150 -4.24 0.74 5.73
N TYR A 151 -5.28 1.56 5.97
CA TYR A 151 -6.15 1.34 7.12
C TYR A 151 -7.07 0.13 6.94
N HIS A 152 -7.58 -0.10 5.73
CA HIS A 152 -8.42 -1.26 5.44
C HIS A 152 -7.61 -2.55 5.54
N THR A 153 -6.42 -2.60 4.93
CA THR A 153 -5.54 -3.79 5.01
C THR A 153 -5.13 -4.10 6.45
N MET A 154 -4.82 -3.08 7.27
CA MET A 154 -4.56 -3.30 8.71
C MET A 154 -5.77 -3.92 9.44
N GLY A 155 -6.99 -3.48 9.09
CA GLY A 155 -8.23 -4.09 9.56
C GLY A 155 -8.34 -5.56 9.14
N TRP A 156 -8.13 -5.87 7.87
CA TRP A 156 -8.17 -7.23 7.34
C TRP A 156 -7.16 -8.15 8.03
N ALA A 157 -5.90 -7.74 8.12
CA ALA A 157 -4.86 -8.53 8.78
C ALA A 157 -5.23 -8.85 10.23
N ARG A 158 -5.78 -7.87 10.98
CA ARG A 158 -6.25 -8.07 12.35
C ARG A 158 -7.37 -9.11 12.41
N GLU A 159 -8.41 -8.95 11.61
CA GLU A 159 -9.61 -9.79 11.68
C GLU A 159 -9.35 -11.22 11.19
N LEU A 160 -8.51 -11.40 10.18
CA LEU A 160 -8.05 -12.71 9.74
C LEU A 160 -7.27 -13.43 10.85
N TRP A 161 -6.37 -12.73 11.57
CA TRP A 161 -5.68 -13.31 12.71
C TRP A 161 -6.65 -13.72 13.82
N ILE A 162 -7.63 -12.87 14.16
CA ILE A 162 -8.68 -13.19 15.14
C ILE A 162 -9.43 -14.47 14.72
N GLU A 163 -9.83 -14.58 13.46
CA GLU A 163 -10.47 -15.79 12.91
C GLU A 163 -9.57 -17.03 13.08
N SER A 164 -8.30 -16.91 12.71
CA SER A 164 -7.32 -18.00 12.80
C SER A 164 -7.09 -18.52 14.23
N LEU A 165 -7.31 -17.66 15.23
CA LEU A 165 -7.21 -17.98 16.65
C LEU A 165 -8.51 -18.61 17.21
N GLY A 166 -9.54 -18.77 16.37
CA GLY A 166 -10.84 -19.32 16.76
C GLY A 166 -11.71 -18.34 17.53
N MET A 167 -11.42 -17.04 17.42
CA MET A 167 -12.20 -15.98 18.04
C MET A 167 -13.22 -15.40 17.02
N PRO A 168 -14.35 -14.82 17.47
CA PRO A 168 -15.32 -14.21 16.56
C PRO A 168 -14.69 -13.02 15.80
N ALA A 169 -14.55 -13.13 14.48
CA ALA A 169 -14.00 -12.11 13.58
C ALA A 169 -15.11 -11.27 12.91
N VAL A 170 -14.80 -10.02 12.55
CA VAL A 170 -15.68 -9.14 11.75
C VAL A 170 -15.03 -9.00 10.37
N LEU A 171 -15.57 -9.70 9.37
CA LEU A 171 -15.07 -9.69 7.99
C LEU A 171 -16.24 -9.34 7.05
N PRO A 172 -16.15 -8.29 6.22
CA PRO A 172 -15.07 -7.30 6.13
C PRO A 172 -14.80 -6.51 7.42
N PRO A 173 -13.60 -5.94 7.61
CA PRO A 173 -13.27 -5.19 8.81
C PRO A 173 -14.07 -3.88 8.91
N PRO A 174 -14.30 -3.34 10.12
CA PRO A 174 -15.00 -2.07 10.31
C PRO A 174 -14.41 -0.89 9.55
N GLU A 175 -13.09 -0.91 9.32
CA GLU A 175 -12.36 0.09 8.53
C GLU A 175 -12.87 0.15 7.09
N GLU A 176 -13.02 -1.00 6.43
CA GLU A 176 -13.52 -1.08 5.06
C GLU A 176 -15.01 -0.71 4.98
N GLU A 177 -15.85 -1.30 5.83
CA GLU A 177 -17.30 -1.02 5.89
C GLU A 177 -17.60 0.47 6.09
N LYS A 178 -16.74 1.17 6.82
CA LYS A 178 -16.87 2.61 7.11
C LYS A 178 -16.09 3.49 6.16
N ASN A 179 -15.38 2.92 5.17
CA ASN A 179 -14.57 3.61 4.17
C ASN A 179 -13.62 4.64 4.83
N VAL A 180 -12.78 4.16 5.76
CA VAL A 180 -11.94 5.05 6.57
C VAL A 180 -10.70 5.53 5.80
N LYS A 181 -10.47 6.85 5.86
CA LYS A 181 -9.32 7.53 5.22
C LYS A 181 -8.51 8.37 6.20
N SER A 182 -8.39 7.93 7.45
CA SER A 182 -7.58 8.65 8.44
C SER A 182 -7.24 7.78 9.63
N ALA A 183 -6.09 8.01 10.25
CA ALA A 183 -5.68 7.30 11.44
C ALA A 183 -6.71 7.40 12.60
N ILE A 184 -7.34 8.56 12.78
CA ILE A 184 -8.40 8.75 13.79
C ILE A 184 -9.66 7.97 13.40
N GLY A 185 -10.03 7.98 12.12
CA GLY A 185 -11.15 7.20 11.59
C GLY A 185 -10.94 5.70 11.80
N ALA A 186 -9.78 5.19 11.41
CA ALA A 186 -9.37 3.80 11.60
C ALA A 186 -9.40 3.39 13.08
N ALA A 187 -8.83 4.21 13.98
CA ALA A 187 -8.87 3.93 15.41
C ALA A 187 -10.31 3.87 15.97
N ARG A 188 -11.21 4.75 15.52
CA ARG A 188 -12.63 4.73 15.93
C ARG A 188 -13.37 3.52 15.36
N ALA A 189 -13.11 3.17 14.10
CA ALA A 189 -13.70 2.00 13.45
C ALA A 189 -13.27 0.72 14.18
N SER A 190 -11.98 0.55 14.44
CA SER A 190 -11.43 -0.57 15.21
C SER A 190 -12.07 -0.70 16.60
N GLN A 191 -12.25 0.41 17.32
CA GLN A 191 -12.91 0.41 18.65
C GLN A 191 -14.38 0.01 18.60
N SER A 192 -15.09 0.34 17.51
CA SER A 192 -16.51 -0.01 17.33
C SER A 192 -16.74 -1.44 16.85
N ARG A 193 -15.68 -2.23 16.67
CA ARG A 193 -15.75 -3.63 16.21
C ARG A 193 -16.71 -4.49 17.03
N GLU A 194 -16.75 -4.32 18.35
CA GLU A 194 -17.63 -5.10 19.23
C GLU A 194 -19.13 -4.90 18.92
N GLU A 195 -19.51 -3.78 18.29
CA GLU A 195 -20.88 -3.50 17.87
C GLU A 195 -21.28 -4.27 16.61
N MET A 196 -20.31 -4.90 15.91
CA MET A 196 -20.48 -5.64 14.66
C MET A 196 -20.38 -7.17 14.83
N LEU A 197 -20.20 -7.66 16.05
CA LEU A 197 -20.20 -9.09 16.41
C LEU A 197 -21.62 -9.62 16.67
#